data_AF-A0A9W7GSA3-F1
#
_entry.id   AF-A0A9W7GSA3-F1
#
_cell.length_a   1.000
_cell.length_b   1.000
_cell.length_c   1.000
_cell.angle_alpha   90.00
_cell.angle_beta   90.00
_cell.angle_gamma   90.00
#
_symmetry.space_group_name_H-M   'P 1'
#
loop_
_entity.id
_entity.type
_entity.pdbx_description
1 polymer ?
#
loop_
_entity_poly.entity_id
_entity_poly.type
_entity_poly.pdbx_seq_one_letter_code
_entity_poly.pdbx_strand_id
1 'polypeptide(L)'
;MLFPRDSINKDKCITVEVCGHKVRELNPDERTCALCLQRTLLQHAGVKAAERAVARTNENKYIPPAVPNSAKPGQIPKSERNAQRTERKARENMIRRIDKATAEFSPPAGFRVYADDSLNSLMERLNEVESGGQTFVLHEDGDPLWEYLESDPPPPLGKPVTIVLGDQKGILPQDEAALSSFSALRVSVGTLSLLTSQVITIVHHYLDRRHVSGPH
;
A
#
# COMPACT_ATOMS: atom_id res chain seq x y z
N MET A 1 -21.35 13.35 -4.33
CA MET A 1 -20.14 13.93 -3.70
C MET A 1 -18.94 13.41 -4.45
N LEU A 2 -18.36 14.23 -5.32
CA LEU A 2 -17.16 13.91 -6.10
C LEU A 2 -15.97 14.52 -5.35
N PHE A 3 -15.08 13.67 -4.84
CA PHE A 3 -13.80 14.11 -4.30
C PHE A 3 -13.03 14.83 -5.44
N PRO A 4 -12.43 16.01 -5.20
CA PRO A 4 -11.65 16.70 -6.21
C PRO A 4 -10.46 15.82 -6.62
N ARG A 5 -10.42 15.44 -7.91
CA ARG A 5 -9.38 14.64 -8.57
C ARG A 5 -8.14 15.48 -8.91
N ASP A 6 -7.70 16.33 -7.98
CA ASP A 6 -6.48 17.09 -8.20
C ASP A 6 -5.28 16.28 -7.68
N SER A 7 -4.50 15.78 -8.65
CA SER A 7 -3.11 15.36 -8.49
C SER A 7 -2.85 14.08 -7.69
N ILE A 8 -3.44 12.95 -8.09
CA ILE A 8 -2.78 11.66 -7.81
C ILE A 8 -1.51 11.64 -8.65
N ASN A 9 -0.39 11.98 -8.01
CA ASN A 9 0.94 11.83 -8.58
C ASN A 9 1.08 10.34 -8.95
N LYS A 10 1.08 10.03 -10.26
CA LYS A 10 1.06 8.65 -10.79
C LYS A 10 2.30 7.83 -10.38
N ASP A 11 3.33 8.48 -9.84
CA ASP A 11 4.61 7.86 -9.51
C ASP A 11 4.76 7.48 -8.02
N LYS A 12 3.67 7.48 -7.25
CA LYS A 12 3.72 7.11 -5.82
C LYS A 12 2.98 5.81 -5.57
N CYS A 13 3.70 4.69 -5.64
CA CYS A 13 3.19 3.40 -5.19
C CYS A 13 3.03 3.40 -3.65
N ILE A 14 1.94 2.78 -3.20
CA ILE A 14 1.64 2.58 -1.79
C ILE A 14 1.46 1.08 -1.59
N THR A 15 2.21 0.51 -0.66
CA THR A 15 2.05 -0.88 -0.25
C THR A 15 1.28 -0.94 1.05
N VAL A 16 0.25 -1.75 1.08
CA VAL A 16 -0.46 -2.10 2.33
C VAL A 16 -0.11 -3.55 2.67
N GLU A 17 0.49 -3.74 3.83
CA GLU A 17 0.85 -5.06 4.34
C GLU A 17 -0.15 -5.50 5.42
N VAL A 18 -0.59 -6.75 5.34
CA VAL A 18 -1.51 -7.37 6.31
C VAL A 18 -0.83 -8.58 6.95
N CYS A 19 -0.45 -8.44 8.21
CA CYS A 19 0.23 -9.48 8.99
C CYS A 19 -0.77 -10.42 9.66
N GLY A 20 -1.12 -11.54 9.03
CA GLY A 20 -2.15 -12.47 9.53
C GLY A 20 -2.06 -12.83 11.02
N HIS A 21 -0.86 -13.08 11.56
CA HIS A 21 -0.67 -13.42 12.98
C HIS A 21 -0.97 -12.27 13.97
N LYS A 22 -0.93 -11.01 13.51
CA LYS A 22 -1.24 -9.80 14.29
C LYS A 22 -2.63 -9.26 14.06
N VAL A 23 -3.29 -9.67 12.97
CA VAL A 23 -4.65 -9.23 12.66
C VAL A 23 -5.61 -9.64 13.76
N ARG A 24 -6.51 -8.73 14.13
CA ARG A 24 -7.60 -8.93 15.09
C ARG A 24 -8.89 -8.39 14.49
N GLU A 25 -10.01 -9.05 14.80
CA GLU A 25 -11.36 -8.59 14.44
C GLU A 25 -11.62 -8.36 12.93
N LEU A 26 -10.81 -8.99 12.06
CA LEU A 26 -11.04 -8.98 10.61
C LEU A 26 -11.99 -10.12 10.25
N ASN A 27 -13.21 -9.76 9.87
CA ASN A 27 -14.17 -10.68 9.28
C ASN A 27 -13.83 -10.93 7.79
N PRO A 28 -14.11 -12.11 7.25
CA PRO A 28 -13.79 -12.48 5.86
C PRO A 28 -14.72 -11.81 4.82
N ASP A 29 -15.48 -10.78 5.20
CA ASP A 29 -16.34 -10.05 4.29
C ASP A 29 -15.63 -8.84 3.67
N GLU A 30 -15.96 -8.55 2.42
CA GLU A 30 -15.36 -7.46 1.65
C GLU A 30 -15.50 -6.10 2.34
N ARG A 31 -16.63 -5.86 3.01
CA ARG A 31 -16.93 -4.58 3.64
C ARG A 31 -16.01 -4.30 4.82
N THR A 32 -15.81 -5.27 5.70
CA THR A 32 -14.89 -5.15 6.84
C THR A 32 -13.45 -4.98 6.34
N CYS A 33 -13.03 -5.76 5.34
CA CYS A 33 -11.70 -5.63 4.74
C CYS A 33 -11.49 -4.23 4.13
N ALA A 34 -12.44 -3.75 3.32
CA ALA A 34 -12.38 -2.42 2.72
C ALA A 34 -12.31 -1.30 3.77
N LEU A 35 -13.03 -1.43 4.88
CA LEU A 35 -13.00 -0.47 5.99
C LEU A 35 -11.63 -0.46 6.69
N CYS A 36 -11.02 -1.62 6.91
CA CYS A 36 -9.66 -1.73 7.45
C CYS A 36 -8.63 -1.09 6.51
N LEU A 37 -8.70 -1.38 5.21
CA LEU A 37 -7.83 -0.76 4.19
C LEU A 37 -8.03 0.75 4.13
N GLN A 38 -9.28 1.23 4.15
CA GLN A 38 -9.58 2.66 4.14
C GLN A 38 -8.98 3.38 5.35
N ARG A 39 -9.16 2.84 6.57
CA ARG A 39 -8.59 3.40 7.79
C ARG A 39 -7.07 3.49 7.72
N THR A 40 -6.45 2.41 7.26
CA THR A 40 -5.01 2.26 7.07
C THR A 40 -4.47 3.34 6.12
N LEU A 41 -5.13 3.57 4.98
CA LEU A 41 -4.75 4.60 4.01
C LEU A 41 -5.01 6.03 4.48
N LEU A 42 -6.14 6.29 5.15
CA LEU A 42 -6.48 7.61 5.67
C LEU A 42 -5.48 8.09 6.72
N GLN A 43 -5.03 7.20 7.59
CA GLN A 43 -3.99 7.53 8.57
C GLN A 43 -2.68 7.92 7.88
N HIS A 44 -2.25 7.15 6.87
CA HIS A 44 -1.06 7.48 6.10
C HIS A 44 -1.15 8.88 5.45
N ALA A 45 -2.32 9.22 4.88
CA ALA A 45 -2.57 10.55 4.32
C ALA A 45 -2.55 11.66 5.39
N GLY A 46 -3.11 11.41 6.58
CA GLY A 46 -3.09 12.33 7.71
C GLY A 46 -1.68 12.60 8.25
N VAL A 47 -0.85 11.55 8.38
CA VAL A 47 0.56 11.66 8.77
C VAL A 47 1.34 12.51 7.76
N LYS A 48 1.20 12.25 6.45
CA LYS A 48 1.83 13.05 5.40
C LYS A 48 1.37 14.51 5.40
N ALA A 49 0.11 14.78 5.72
CA ALA A 49 -0.40 16.15 5.83
C ALA A 49 0.22 16.90 7.02
N ALA A 50 0.35 16.23 8.17
CA ALA A 50 1.00 16.77 9.36
C ALA A 50 2.50 17.02 9.13
N GLU A 51 3.23 16.08 8.54
CA GLU A 51 4.66 16.24 8.20
C GLU A 51 4.90 17.42 7.26
N ARG A 52 4.06 17.58 6.23
CA ARG A 52 4.12 18.73 5.30
C ARG A 52 3.80 20.06 5.99
N ALA A 53 2.89 20.06 6.97
CA ALA A 53 2.59 21.26 7.75
C ALA A 53 3.77 21.65 8.63
N VAL A 54 4.43 20.68 9.28
CA VAL A 54 5.61 20.88 10.13
C VAL A 54 6.82 21.36 9.31
N ALA A 55 7.05 20.78 8.14
CA ALA A 55 8.12 21.22 7.22
C ALA A 55 7.93 22.67 6.78
N ARG A 56 6.69 23.06 6.44
CA ARG A 56 6.35 24.45 6.07
C ARG A 56 6.49 25.45 7.22
N THR A 57 6.27 25.03 8.47
CA THR A 57 6.50 25.90 9.64
C THR A 57 7.98 26.11 9.94
N ASN A 58 8.85 25.14 9.61
CA ASN A 58 10.28 25.27 9.83
C ASN A 58 10.99 26.13 8.76
N GLU A 59 10.46 26.18 7.53
CA GLU A 59 10.96 27.08 6.48
C GLU A 59 10.48 28.53 6.64
N ASN A 60 9.36 28.76 7.33
CA ASN A 60 8.85 30.10 7.63
C ASN A 60 9.35 30.62 8.99
N LYS A 61 10.67 30.75 9.16
CA LYS A 61 11.20 31.74 10.10
C LYS A 61 10.93 33.12 9.51
N TYR A 62 9.84 33.73 9.94
CA TYR A 62 9.49 35.10 9.61
C TYR A 62 10.68 36.04 9.92
N ILE A 63 11.34 36.54 8.89
CA ILE A 63 12.27 37.66 8.98
C ILE A 63 11.41 38.92 8.79
N PRO A 64 11.28 39.80 9.80
CA PRO A 64 10.55 41.05 9.65
C PRO A 64 11.20 41.89 8.54
N PRO A 65 10.45 42.42 7.56
CA PRO A 65 11.03 43.31 6.57
C PRO A 65 11.56 44.58 7.25
N ALA A 66 12.83 44.91 7.02
CA ALA A 66 13.51 46.06 7.61
C ALA A 66 13.10 47.42 7.00
N VAL A 67 11.98 47.49 6.26
CA VAL A 67 11.58 48.69 5.52
C VAL A 67 10.10 49.01 5.80
N PRO A 68 9.75 50.25 6.17
CA PRO A 68 8.36 50.67 6.27
C PRO A 68 7.73 50.62 4.88
N ASN A 69 6.69 49.80 4.70
CA ASN A 69 6.05 49.59 3.42
C ASN A 69 5.27 50.86 3.01
N SER A 70 5.83 51.66 2.09
CA SER A 70 5.20 52.86 1.52
C SER A 70 4.53 52.55 0.17
N ALA A 71 3.47 51.76 0.17
CA ALA A 71 2.53 51.66 -0.96
C ALA A 71 1.26 50.95 -0.48
N LYS A 72 0.10 51.60 -0.56
CA LYS A 72 -1.21 50.98 -0.32
C LYS A 72 -1.65 50.26 -1.60
N PRO A 73 -1.71 48.91 -1.65
CA PRO A 73 -2.31 48.21 -2.78
C PRO A 73 -3.83 48.17 -2.61
N GLY A 74 -4.55 48.19 -3.73
CA GLY A 74 -6.00 48.28 -3.84
C GLY A 74 -6.76 47.46 -2.79
N GLN A 75 -7.71 48.11 -2.12
CA GLN A 75 -8.51 47.51 -1.07
C GLN A 75 -9.43 46.44 -1.68
N ILE A 76 -9.07 45.17 -1.53
CA ILE A 76 -10.01 44.05 -1.64
C ILE A 76 -11.27 44.44 -0.85
N PRO A 77 -12.47 44.45 -1.45
CA PRO A 77 -13.71 44.77 -0.79
C PRO A 77 -13.85 44.01 0.53
N LYS A 78 -14.40 44.67 1.55
CA LYS A 78 -14.52 44.08 2.91
C LYS A 78 -15.29 42.76 2.91
N SER A 79 -16.24 42.60 1.98
CA SER A 79 -16.99 41.36 1.72
C SER A 79 -16.08 40.22 1.26
N GLU A 80 -15.19 40.48 0.32
CA GLU A 80 -14.29 39.49 -0.27
C GLU A 80 -13.18 39.09 0.71
N ARG A 81 -12.65 40.03 1.49
CA ARG A 81 -11.74 39.72 2.62
C ARG A 81 -12.40 38.84 3.68
N ASN A 82 -13.68 39.06 3.96
CA ASN A 82 -14.42 38.24 4.92
C ASN A 82 -14.74 36.86 4.36
N ALA A 83 -15.10 36.74 3.08
CA ALA A 83 -15.33 35.47 2.40
C ALA A 83 -14.06 34.60 2.43
N GLN A 84 -12.91 35.16 2.03
CA GLN A 84 -11.62 34.46 2.05
C GLN A 84 -11.22 34.02 3.47
N ARG A 85 -11.47 34.84 4.50
CA ARG A 85 -11.24 34.45 5.91
C ARG A 85 -12.15 33.32 6.35
N THR A 86 -13.41 33.32 5.91
CA THR A 86 -14.39 32.31 6.29
C THR A 86 -14.09 30.98 5.62
N GLU A 87 -13.74 30.99 4.34
CA GLU A 87 -13.28 29.81 3.60
C GLU A 87 -12.00 29.24 4.20
N ARG A 88 -11.02 30.10 4.53
CA ARG A 88 -9.79 29.68 5.20
C ARG A 88 -10.08 29.03 6.55
N LYS A 89 -10.93 29.63 7.38
CA LYS A 89 -11.30 29.09 8.70
C LYS A 89 -12.12 27.79 8.58
N ALA A 90 -12.98 27.68 7.57
CA ALA A 90 -13.71 26.45 7.27
C ALA A 90 -12.77 25.33 6.85
N ARG A 91 -11.78 25.63 6.00
CA ARG A 91 -10.73 24.69 5.58
C ARG A 91 -9.85 24.27 6.76
N GLU A 92 -9.40 25.21 7.59
CA GLU A 92 -8.61 24.92 8.80
C GLU A 92 -9.40 24.07 9.80
N ASN A 93 -10.70 24.34 10.00
CA ASN A 93 -11.57 23.53 10.85
C ASN A 93 -11.82 22.13 10.27
N MET A 94 -11.95 22.01 8.95
CA MET A 94 -12.08 20.72 8.27
C MET A 94 -10.81 19.88 8.44
N ILE A 95 -9.63 20.47 8.23
CA ILE A 95 -8.34 19.81 8.44
C ILE A 95 -8.20 19.36 9.90
N ARG A 96 -8.51 20.23 10.88
CA ARG A 96 -8.49 19.84 12.31
C ARG A 96 -9.42 18.68 12.65
N ARG A 97 -10.58 18.58 11.98
CA ARG A 97 -11.51 17.45 12.18
C ARG A 97 -10.96 16.16 11.58
N ILE A 98 -10.31 16.24 10.43
CA ILE A 98 -9.58 15.12 9.83
C ILE A 98 -8.45 14.70 10.76
N ASP A 99 -7.61 15.64 11.20
CA ASP A 99 -6.48 15.38 12.10
C ASP A 99 -6.93 14.75 13.41
N LYS A 100 -8.00 15.27 14.04
CA LYS A 100 -8.58 14.71 15.26
C LYS A 100 -9.14 13.29 15.02
N ALA A 101 -9.84 13.10 13.91
CA ALA A 101 -10.35 11.77 13.55
C ALA A 101 -9.22 10.78 13.23
N THR A 102 -8.11 11.23 12.65
CA THR A 102 -6.95 10.37 12.37
C THR A 102 -6.07 10.14 13.60
N ALA A 103 -6.02 11.07 14.56
CA ALA A 103 -5.25 10.93 15.80
C ALA A 103 -5.88 9.91 16.76
N GLU A 104 -7.20 9.72 16.70
CA GLU A 104 -7.92 8.70 17.48
C GLU A 104 -7.89 7.29 16.81
N PHE A 105 -7.49 7.18 15.54
CA PHE A 105 -7.43 5.92 14.81
C PHE A 105 -6.00 5.42 14.65
N SER A 106 -5.59 4.49 15.52
CA SER A 106 -4.43 3.63 15.25
C SER A 106 -4.73 2.72 14.05
N PRO A 107 -3.70 2.27 13.30
CA PRO A 107 -3.95 1.35 12.20
C PRO A 107 -4.57 0.08 12.79
N PRO A 108 -5.53 -0.56 12.09
CA PRO A 108 -6.07 -1.83 12.56
C PRO A 108 -4.92 -2.79 12.87
N ALA A 109 -5.05 -3.55 13.95
CA ALA A 109 -3.97 -4.45 14.38
C ALA A 109 -3.51 -5.33 13.20
N GLY A 110 -2.20 -5.38 12.96
CA GLY A 110 -1.60 -6.15 11.87
C GLY A 110 -1.59 -5.47 10.49
N PHE A 111 -2.10 -4.24 10.33
CA PHE A 111 -2.01 -3.48 9.09
C PHE A 111 -0.85 -2.49 9.11
N ARG A 112 -0.06 -2.43 8.04
CA ARG A 112 1.05 -1.48 7.85
C ARG A 112 0.98 -0.82 6.48
N VAL A 113 1.49 0.40 6.37
CA VAL A 113 1.59 1.14 5.09
C VAL A 113 3.03 1.54 4.84
N TYR A 114 3.49 1.27 3.63
CA TYR A 114 4.76 1.76 3.12
C TYR A 114 4.48 2.73 1.97
N ALA A 115 5.06 3.91 2.08
CA ALA A 115 4.83 4.99 1.16
C ALA A 115 5.96 5.06 0.15
N ASP A 116 5.63 5.44 -1.09
CA ASP A 116 6.64 5.63 -2.13
C ASP A 116 7.46 4.34 -2.32
N ASP A 117 6.75 3.21 -2.22
CA ASP A 117 7.33 1.87 -2.10
C ASP A 117 7.31 1.18 -3.46
N SER A 118 8.48 1.07 -4.06
CA SER A 118 8.63 0.42 -5.37
C SER A 118 8.56 -1.11 -5.23
N LEU A 119 8.25 -1.81 -6.33
CA LEU A 119 8.28 -3.26 -6.37
C LEU A 119 9.65 -3.82 -5.95
N ASN A 120 10.74 -3.20 -6.40
CA ASN A 120 12.10 -3.60 -6.00
C ASN A 120 12.31 -3.47 -4.49
N SER A 121 11.89 -2.36 -3.89
CA SER A 121 11.99 -2.15 -2.44
C SER A 121 11.15 -3.16 -1.65
N LEU A 122 9.97 -3.53 -2.16
CA LEU A 122 9.16 -4.60 -1.58
C LEU A 122 9.89 -5.95 -1.66
N MET A 123 10.42 -6.30 -2.82
CA MET A 123 11.12 -7.57 -3.05
C MET A 123 12.41 -7.69 -2.23
N GLU A 124 13.18 -6.60 -2.08
CA GLU A 124 14.36 -6.55 -1.20
C GLU A 124 13.97 -6.84 0.25
N ARG A 125 12.93 -6.17 0.77
CA ARG A 125 12.45 -6.42 2.14
C ARG A 125 11.95 -7.85 2.33
N LEU A 126 11.26 -8.41 1.34
CA LEU A 126 10.82 -9.80 1.40
C LEU A 126 12.03 -10.73 1.42
N ASN A 127 13.00 -10.57 0.52
CA ASN A 127 14.18 -11.42 0.46
C ASN A 127 15.04 -11.37 1.75
N GLU A 128 15.16 -10.18 2.37
CA GLU A 128 15.81 -10.01 3.68
C GLU A 128 15.12 -10.85 4.78
N VAL A 129 13.79 -10.85 4.82
CA VAL A 129 13.00 -11.61 5.78
C VAL A 129 13.00 -13.11 5.45
N GLU A 130 13.03 -13.46 4.17
CA GLU A 130 12.79 -14.81 3.70
C GLU A 130 14.02 -15.72 3.73
N SER A 131 15.24 -15.18 3.92
CA SER A 131 16.49 -15.94 4.14
C SER A 131 16.56 -17.25 3.32
N GLY A 132 16.40 -17.13 2.01
CA GLY A 132 16.40 -18.25 1.06
C GLY A 132 15.02 -18.90 0.81
N GLY A 133 13.93 -18.17 1.03
CA GLY A 133 12.58 -18.50 0.56
C GLY A 133 12.47 -18.49 -0.97
N GLN A 134 11.37 -19.05 -1.48
CA GLN A 134 11.12 -19.15 -2.92
C GLN A 134 10.01 -18.17 -3.33
N THR A 135 10.26 -17.40 -4.39
CA THR A 135 9.25 -16.54 -5.00
C THR A 135 8.66 -17.22 -6.24
N PHE A 136 7.33 -17.24 -6.34
CA PHE A 136 6.60 -17.68 -7.53
C PHE A 136 5.75 -16.54 -8.09
N VAL A 137 5.77 -16.37 -9.40
CA VAL A 137 4.91 -15.44 -10.14
C VAL A 137 3.85 -16.24 -10.87
N LEU A 138 2.58 -16.01 -10.55
CA LEU A 138 1.49 -16.77 -11.15
C LEU A 138 1.14 -16.17 -12.51
N HIS A 139 1.22 -17.01 -13.53
CA HIS A 139 0.95 -16.66 -14.91
C HIS A 139 0.36 -17.86 -15.65
N GLU A 140 -0.55 -17.63 -16.58
CA GLU A 140 -1.25 -18.68 -17.33
C GLU A 140 -0.27 -19.54 -18.14
N ASP A 141 0.71 -18.90 -18.80
CA ASP A 141 1.81 -19.54 -19.54
C ASP A 141 2.98 -20.03 -18.67
N GLY A 142 2.80 -20.16 -17.35
CA GLY A 142 3.84 -20.68 -16.45
C GLY A 142 3.87 -22.20 -16.39
N ASP A 143 4.98 -22.75 -15.88
CA ASP A 143 5.08 -24.19 -15.61
C ASP A 143 4.10 -24.59 -14.49
N PRO A 144 3.50 -25.79 -14.51
CA PRO A 144 2.52 -26.14 -13.49
C PRO A 144 3.12 -26.14 -12.08
N LEU A 145 2.51 -25.39 -11.16
CA LEU A 145 3.01 -25.20 -9.79
C LEU A 145 3.23 -26.53 -9.05
N TRP A 146 2.35 -27.52 -9.28
CA TRP A 146 2.46 -28.82 -8.63
C TRP A 146 3.73 -29.60 -9.04
N GLU A 147 4.22 -29.44 -10.27
CA GLU A 147 5.45 -30.09 -10.72
C GLU A 147 6.67 -29.58 -9.95
N TYR A 148 6.69 -28.28 -9.62
CA TYR A 148 7.74 -27.72 -8.79
C TYR A 148 7.62 -28.19 -7.33
N LEU A 149 6.40 -28.19 -6.78
CA LEU A 149 6.16 -28.59 -5.39
C LEU A 149 6.42 -30.08 -5.14
N GLU A 150 6.22 -30.93 -6.16
CA GLU A 150 6.42 -32.38 -6.13
C GLU A 150 7.74 -32.83 -6.78
N SER A 151 8.63 -31.89 -7.12
CA SER A 151 9.95 -32.19 -7.72
C SER A 151 10.84 -33.03 -6.80
N ASP A 152 11.85 -33.69 -7.38
CA ASP A 152 12.84 -34.50 -6.64
C ASP A 152 14.27 -33.95 -6.90
N PRO A 153 14.97 -33.38 -5.89
CA PRO A 153 14.55 -33.25 -4.50
C PRO A 153 13.48 -32.16 -4.31
N PRO A 154 12.54 -32.33 -3.38
CA PRO A 154 11.45 -31.39 -3.19
C PRO A 154 11.98 -30.09 -2.55
N PRO A 155 11.40 -28.90 -2.87
CA PRO A 155 11.90 -27.62 -2.38
C PRO A 155 11.99 -27.59 -0.84
N PRO A 156 12.94 -26.91 -0.19
CA PRO A 156 13.07 -26.99 1.26
C PRO A 156 11.77 -26.59 2.00
N LEU A 157 11.20 -27.52 2.78
CA LEU A 157 10.07 -27.27 3.68
C LEU A 157 10.49 -26.36 4.83
N GLY A 158 9.56 -25.51 5.31
CA GLY A 158 9.81 -24.60 6.43
C GLY A 158 10.47 -23.26 6.06
N LYS A 159 10.74 -23.02 4.77
CA LYS A 159 11.12 -21.69 4.29
C LYS A 159 9.90 -20.89 3.84
N PRO A 160 9.92 -19.55 3.96
CA PRO A 160 8.86 -18.70 3.44
C PRO A 160 8.68 -18.89 1.93
N VAL A 161 7.43 -18.83 1.49
CA VAL A 161 7.06 -18.86 0.07
C VAL A 161 6.34 -17.55 -0.23
N THR A 162 6.88 -16.78 -1.16
CA THR A 162 6.21 -15.59 -1.69
C THR A 162 5.49 -15.94 -2.99
N ILE A 163 4.22 -15.54 -3.05
CA ILE A 163 3.35 -15.74 -4.22
C ILE A 163 2.99 -14.35 -4.76
N VAL A 164 3.37 -14.08 -6.00
CA VAL A 164 3.09 -12.83 -6.70
C VAL A 164 1.93 -13.04 -7.67
N LEU A 165 0.90 -12.21 -7.54
CA LEU A 165 -0.33 -12.27 -8.31
C LEU A 165 -0.59 -10.94 -9.00
N GLY A 166 -0.99 -10.98 -10.26
CA GLY A 166 -1.53 -9.82 -10.96
C GLY A 166 -2.98 -9.51 -10.56
N ASP A 167 -3.43 -8.31 -10.89
CA ASP A 167 -4.86 -7.98 -10.87
C ASP A 167 -5.54 -8.49 -12.16
N GLN A 168 -6.76 -8.05 -12.44
CA GLN A 168 -7.49 -8.42 -13.67
C GLN A 168 -6.80 -8.03 -14.99
N LYS A 169 -5.74 -7.21 -14.95
CA LYS A 169 -4.93 -6.85 -16.12
C LYS A 169 -3.61 -7.59 -16.17
N GLY A 170 -3.29 -8.39 -15.15
CA GLY A 170 -2.00 -9.05 -14.99
C GLY A 170 -0.90 -8.15 -14.44
N ILE A 171 0.33 -8.63 -14.53
CA ILE A 171 1.53 -7.91 -14.10
C ILE A 171 2.07 -7.14 -15.31
N LEU A 172 2.51 -5.89 -15.11
CA LEU A 172 3.07 -5.09 -16.20
C LEU A 172 4.42 -5.70 -16.65
N PRO A 173 4.77 -5.66 -17.95
CA PRO A 173 6.03 -6.25 -18.43
C PRO A 173 7.29 -5.71 -17.74
N GLN A 174 7.28 -4.45 -17.33
CA GLN A 174 8.37 -3.83 -16.56
C GLN A 174 8.52 -4.45 -15.16
N ASP A 175 7.41 -4.84 -14.55
CA ASP A 175 7.38 -5.44 -13.22
C ASP A 175 7.75 -6.93 -13.31
N GLU A 176 7.37 -7.62 -14.39
CA GLU A 176 7.83 -9.00 -14.66
C GLU A 176 9.35 -9.08 -14.84
N ALA A 177 9.94 -8.11 -15.55
CA ALA A 177 11.39 -8.01 -15.70
C ALA A 177 12.09 -7.75 -14.35
N ALA A 178 11.49 -6.90 -13.50
CA ALA A 178 11.98 -6.68 -12.14
C ALA A 178 11.93 -7.97 -11.31
N LEU A 179 10.80 -8.69 -11.31
CA LEU A 179 10.63 -9.94 -10.57
C LEU A 179 11.60 -11.04 -11.03
N SER A 180 11.90 -11.11 -12.32
CA SER A 180 12.89 -12.04 -12.87
C SER A 180 14.28 -11.85 -12.27
N SER A 181 14.62 -10.63 -11.88
CA SER A 181 15.90 -10.29 -11.22
C SER A 181 16.01 -10.85 -9.80
N PHE A 182 14.89 -11.22 -9.17
CA PHE A 182 14.80 -11.81 -7.83
C PHE A 182 14.63 -13.34 -7.85
N SER A 183 15.03 -14.01 -8.95
CA SER A 183 14.91 -15.46 -9.11
C SER A 183 13.46 -15.98 -8.96
N ALA A 184 12.49 -15.14 -9.30
CA ALA A 184 11.09 -15.50 -9.24
C ALA A 184 10.72 -16.47 -10.38
N LEU A 185 10.09 -17.60 -10.04
CA LEU A 185 9.70 -18.62 -11.00
C LEU A 185 8.29 -18.37 -11.52
N ARG A 186 8.12 -18.35 -12.84
CA ARG A 186 6.80 -18.23 -13.45
C ARG A 186 6.09 -19.58 -13.42
N VAL A 187 4.94 -19.64 -12.75
CA VAL A 187 4.17 -20.88 -12.56
C VAL A 187 2.70 -20.69 -12.84
N SER A 188 2.01 -21.78 -13.18
CA SER A 188 0.57 -21.81 -13.44
C SER A 188 -0.16 -22.71 -12.45
N VAL A 189 -1.42 -22.37 -12.14
CA VAL A 189 -2.33 -23.22 -11.33
C VAL A 189 -3.32 -24.01 -12.19
N GLY A 190 -3.28 -23.84 -13.51
CA GLY A 190 -4.16 -24.56 -14.43
C GLY A 190 -4.31 -23.86 -15.78
N THR A 191 -5.12 -24.46 -16.65
CA THR A 191 -5.31 -23.99 -18.04
C THR A 191 -6.38 -22.92 -18.19
N LEU A 192 -7.09 -22.57 -17.12
CA LEU A 192 -8.17 -21.58 -17.14
C LEU A 192 -7.68 -20.28 -16.52
N SER A 193 -8.13 -19.16 -17.08
CA SER A 193 -8.01 -17.86 -16.44
C SER A 193 -8.93 -17.81 -15.20
N LEU A 194 -8.35 -17.58 -14.04
CA LEU A 194 -9.05 -17.60 -12.75
C LEU A 194 -8.98 -16.23 -12.06
N LEU A 195 -9.97 -15.96 -11.20
CA LEU A 195 -9.91 -14.80 -10.32
C LEU A 195 -8.75 -14.96 -9.32
N THR A 196 -8.09 -13.86 -8.96
CA THR A 196 -6.99 -13.85 -7.99
C THR A 196 -7.35 -14.57 -6.68
N SER A 197 -8.58 -14.42 -6.19
CA SER A 197 -9.06 -15.10 -4.99
C SER A 197 -9.15 -16.63 -5.12
N GLN A 198 -9.49 -17.13 -6.32
CA GLN A 198 -9.51 -18.56 -6.62
C GLN A 198 -8.07 -19.11 -6.68
N VAL A 199 -7.17 -18.37 -7.32
CA VAL A 199 -5.73 -18.72 -7.37
C VAL A 199 -5.15 -18.83 -5.96
N ILE A 200 -5.40 -17.85 -5.07
CA ILE A 200 -4.96 -17.89 -3.67
C ILE A 200 -5.44 -19.19 -2.98
N THR A 201 -6.71 -19.56 -3.17
CA THR A 201 -7.29 -20.76 -2.57
C THR A 201 -6.60 -22.04 -3.07
N ILE A 202 -6.35 -22.15 -4.38
CA ILE A 202 -5.70 -23.31 -4.99
C ILE A 202 -4.24 -23.43 -4.54
N VAL A 203 -3.51 -22.32 -4.50
CA VAL A 203 -2.12 -22.31 -4.02
C VAL A 203 -2.05 -22.77 -2.58
N HIS A 204 -2.92 -22.27 -1.69
CA HIS A 204 -3.00 -22.74 -0.31
C HIS A 204 -3.30 -24.24 -0.23
N HIS A 205 -4.25 -24.74 -1.03
CA HIS A 205 -4.55 -26.18 -1.08
C HIS A 205 -3.32 -27.03 -1.43
N TYR A 206 -2.51 -26.62 -2.42
CA TYR A 206 -1.28 -27.34 -2.77
C TYR A 206 -0.22 -27.27 -1.68
N LEU A 207 -0.03 -26.11 -1.05
CA LEU A 207 0.93 -25.94 0.06
C LEU A 207 0.53 -26.77 1.30
N ASP A 208 -0.77 -26.86 1.58
CA ASP A 208 -1.30 -27.65 2.70
C ASP A 208 -1.10 -29.15 2.45
N ARG A 209 -1.38 -29.64 1.25
CA ARG A 209 -1.15 -31.05 0.87
C ARG A 209 0.30 -31.49 1.09
N ARG A 210 1.23 -30.56 0.86
CA ARG A 210 2.66 -30.79 1.03
C ARG A 210 3.09 -30.77 2.49
N HIS A 211 2.54 -29.86 3.31
CA HIS A 211 2.81 -29.83 4.75
C HIS A 211 2.36 -31.12 5.45
N VAL A 212 1.28 -31.74 4.99
CA VAL A 212 0.80 -33.04 5.51
C VAL A 212 1.73 -34.21 5.15
N SER A 213 2.62 -34.05 4.16
CA SER A 213 3.51 -35.12 3.68
C SER A 213 4.92 -35.11 4.32
N GLY A 214 5.19 -34.22 5.28
CA GLY A 214 6.42 -34.24 6.07
C GLY A 214 6.32 -35.25 7.23
N PRO A 215 7.41 -35.94 7.63
CA PRO A 215 7.35 -36.88 8.74
C PRO A 215 6.99 -36.15 10.04
N HIS A 216 5.91 -36.59 10.69
CA HIS A 216 5.59 -36.27 12.08
C HIS A 216 6.58 -36.92 13.04
#